data_AF-A0AAW5KGF5-F1
#
_entry.id   AF-A0AAW5KGF5-F1
#
_cell.length_a   1.000
_cell.length_b   1.000
_cell.length_c   1.000
_cell.angle_alpha   90.00
_cell.angle_beta   90.00
_cell.angle_gamma   90.00
#
_symmetry.space_group_name_H-M   'P 1'
#
loop_
_entity.id
_entity.type
_entity.pdbx_description
1 polymer ?
#
loop_
_entity_poly.entity_id
_entity_poly.type
_entity_poly.pdbx_seq_one_letter_code
_entity_poly.pdbx_strand_id
1 'polypeptide(L)'
;MRKRGYLLVRAIPILFTALFLARAIIKAQNVSSRLMILPFLICSVTELLRTMFLAAGWEKAAKLLNKVYAVSFLLYVFGFLGVWCYVNIANQAYLPLLFSLPFWLVGAYLVYRVFFRKKDQPVKADSKRRSIHLNVDFRVVVTCFLVGVCLLSGIVILFLGVKDTIQLSQRAGGYTATEGYFVDYEVYRSDREGTTYRLIYEYEVNGAPYRVSTDYGTNAIPARNSTRTVKYDPANPQKSVLAGSNSANWMVFMGLFFVLGSTVFILAWLTGKGCFDRCKVSVLGVYIGIVFTFVGAGSILLRMGETGSWLSCFQSFGLWILVPLLMIAAGVFQTVKCLLPARNKKGERGQ
;
A
#
# COMPACT_ATOMS: atom_id res chain seq x y z
N MET A 1 27.58 28.03 -2.08
CA MET A 1 26.52 28.05 -3.12
C MET A 1 25.89 26.68 -3.41
N ARG A 2 26.66 25.57 -3.49
CA ARG A 2 26.16 24.20 -3.79
C ARG A 2 25.03 23.67 -2.88
N LYS A 3 25.01 24.06 -1.59
CA LYS A 3 23.94 23.68 -0.63
C LYS A 3 22.59 24.36 -0.88
N ARG A 4 22.57 25.60 -1.42
CA ARG A 4 21.32 26.35 -1.68
C ARG A 4 20.56 25.78 -2.90
N GLY A 5 21.28 25.43 -3.96
CA GLY A 5 20.68 24.80 -5.15
C GLY A 5 20.00 23.46 -4.82
N TYR A 6 20.64 22.61 -4.00
CA TYR A 6 20.05 21.36 -3.53
C TYR A 6 18.76 21.56 -2.70
N LEU A 7 18.74 22.58 -1.82
CA LEU A 7 17.54 22.90 -1.03
C LEU A 7 16.39 23.39 -1.90
N LEU A 8 16.67 24.16 -2.95
CA LEU A 8 15.65 24.63 -3.89
C LEU A 8 15.07 23.49 -4.73
N VAL A 9 15.90 22.59 -5.25
CA VAL A 9 15.43 21.39 -5.96
C VAL A 9 14.57 20.51 -5.06
N ARG A 10 14.94 20.40 -3.78
CA ARG A 10 14.16 19.65 -2.78
C ARG A 10 12.82 20.31 -2.43
N ALA A 11 12.68 21.62 -2.60
CA ALA A 11 11.43 22.33 -2.33
C ALA A 11 10.34 22.08 -3.39
N ILE A 12 10.72 21.78 -4.64
CA ILE A 12 9.80 21.53 -5.76
C ILE A 12 8.78 20.42 -5.47
N PRO A 13 9.18 19.18 -5.09
CA PRO A 13 8.22 18.12 -4.78
C PRO A 13 7.39 18.42 -3.52
N ILE A 14 7.94 19.16 -2.56
CA ILE A 14 7.23 19.57 -1.34
C ILE A 14 6.14 20.60 -1.66
N LEU A 15 6.43 21.54 -2.55
CA LEU A 15 5.46 22.52 -3.03
C LEU A 15 4.33 21.82 -3.79
N PHE A 16 4.66 20.88 -4.67
CA PHE A 16 3.67 20.11 -5.42
C PHE A 16 2.74 19.33 -4.48
N THR A 17 3.30 18.65 -3.47
CA THR A 17 2.50 17.93 -2.46
C THR A 17 1.63 18.86 -1.63
N ALA A 18 2.13 20.04 -1.21
CA ALA A 18 1.34 21.03 -0.48
C ALA A 18 0.16 21.55 -1.32
N LEU A 19 0.39 21.89 -2.60
CA LEU A 19 -0.65 22.35 -3.52
C LEU A 19 -1.70 21.26 -3.79
N PHE A 20 -1.26 20.01 -3.97
CA PHE A 20 -2.15 18.87 -4.13
C PHE A 20 -3.05 18.68 -2.91
N LEU A 21 -2.47 18.69 -1.70
CA LEU A 21 -3.21 18.53 -0.45
C LEU A 21 -4.17 19.71 -0.19
N ALA A 22 -3.75 20.94 -0.52
CA ALA A 22 -4.61 22.12 -0.42
C ALA A 22 -5.83 22.01 -1.34
N ARG A 23 -5.60 21.59 -2.60
CA ARG A 23 -6.69 21.32 -3.56
C ARG A 23 -7.60 20.19 -3.09
N ALA A 24 -7.03 19.14 -2.50
CA ALA A 24 -7.78 18.01 -1.97
C ALA A 24 -8.70 18.44 -0.81
N ILE A 25 -8.24 19.32 0.09
CA ILE A 25 -9.07 19.88 1.18
C ILE A 25 -10.21 20.74 0.65
N ILE A 26 -9.95 21.60 -0.34
CA ILE A 26 -10.98 22.46 -0.95
C ILE A 26 -12.06 21.60 -1.64
N LYS A 27 -11.63 20.54 -2.34
CA LYS A 27 -12.56 19.64 -3.05
C LYS A 27 -13.27 18.66 -2.12
N ALA A 28 -12.73 18.38 -0.93
CA ALA A 28 -13.37 17.49 0.04
C ALA A 28 -14.68 18.10 0.53
N GLN A 29 -15.80 17.41 0.31
CA GLN A 29 -17.12 17.84 0.75
C GLN A 29 -17.41 17.44 2.21
N ASN A 30 -16.71 16.43 2.74
CA ASN A 30 -16.94 15.89 4.08
C ASN A 30 -15.97 16.50 5.10
N VAL A 31 -16.48 16.85 6.28
CA VAL A 31 -15.68 17.40 7.40
C VAL A 31 -14.59 16.40 7.82
N SER A 32 -14.93 15.11 7.93
CA SER A 32 -13.98 14.05 8.32
C SER A 32 -12.80 13.92 7.35
N SER A 33 -13.05 14.00 6.04
CA SER A 33 -12.00 13.95 5.02
C SER A 33 -11.09 15.17 5.08
N ARG A 34 -11.65 16.38 5.30
CA ARG A 34 -10.86 17.60 5.53
C ARG A 34 -9.97 17.46 6.77
N LEU A 35 -10.52 16.93 7.86
CA LEU A 35 -9.83 16.73 9.14
C LEU A 35 -8.71 15.69 9.04
N MET A 36 -8.86 14.66 8.19
CA MET A 36 -7.81 13.70 7.89
C MET A 36 -6.65 14.29 7.08
N ILE A 37 -6.94 15.16 6.10
CA ILE A 37 -5.92 15.72 5.20
C ILE A 37 -5.18 16.90 5.83
N LEU A 38 -5.85 17.66 6.72
CA LEU A 38 -5.33 18.88 7.33
C LEU A 38 -3.93 18.74 7.97
N PRO A 39 -3.62 17.68 8.74
CA PRO A 39 -2.32 17.56 9.40
C PRO A 39 -1.19 17.28 8.41
N PHE A 40 -1.46 16.57 7.31
CA PHE A 40 -0.50 16.38 6.22
C PHE A 40 -0.24 17.69 5.48
N LEU A 41 -1.28 18.50 5.27
CA LEU A 41 -1.11 19.83 4.69
C LEU A 41 -0.21 20.68 5.61
N ILE A 42 -0.50 20.74 6.92
CA ILE A 42 0.32 21.47 7.89
C ILE A 42 1.77 20.97 7.86
N CYS A 43 1.99 19.65 7.85
CA CYS A 43 3.33 19.06 7.75
C CYS A 43 4.06 19.47 6.46
N SER A 44 3.37 19.43 5.31
CA SER A 44 3.94 19.77 4.01
C SER A 44 4.34 21.26 3.92
N VAL A 45 3.45 22.16 4.36
CA VAL A 45 3.71 23.62 4.41
C VAL A 45 4.85 23.94 5.37
N THR A 46 4.89 23.28 6.54
CA THR A 46 5.93 23.51 7.54
C THR A 46 7.31 23.07 7.05
N GLU A 47 7.42 21.93 6.36
CA GLU A 47 8.68 21.47 5.77
C GLU A 47 9.09 22.33 4.55
N LEU A 48 8.13 22.86 3.79
CA LEU A 48 8.40 23.82 2.72
C LEU A 48 9.03 25.11 3.27
N LEU A 49 8.37 25.73 4.26
CA LEU A 49 8.86 26.94 4.93
C LEU A 49 10.22 26.72 5.60
N ARG A 50 10.43 25.54 6.21
CA ARG A 50 11.72 25.18 6.79
C ARG A 50 12.82 25.13 5.73
N THR A 51 12.53 24.55 4.57
CA THR A 51 13.49 24.44 3.47
C THR A 51 13.85 25.82 2.93
N MET A 52 12.88 26.73 2.84
CA MET A 52 13.10 28.13 2.47
C MET A 52 13.94 28.89 3.52
N PHE A 53 13.63 28.76 4.82
CA PHE A 53 14.41 29.41 5.88
C PHE A 53 15.84 28.88 5.98
N LEU A 54 16.07 27.59 5.71
CA LEU A 54 17.42 27.04 5.61
C LEU A 54 18.19 27.61 4.40
N ALA A 55 17.51 27.82 3.27
CA ALA A 55 18.11 28.48 2.10
C ALA A 55 18.45 29.95 2.38
N ALA A 56 17.60 30.65 3.14
CA ALA A 56 17.79 32.04 3.58
C ALA A 56 18.83 32.21 4.72
N GLY A 57 19.29 31.11 5.33
CA GLY A 57 20.27 31.14 6.44
C GLY A 57 19.66 31.39 7.82
N TRP A 58 18.34 31.35 7.96
CA TRP A 58 17.63 31.59 9.22
C TRP A 58 17.48 30.29 10.04
N GLU A 59 18.60 29.81 10.58
CA GLU A 59 18.64 28.52 11.28
C GLU A 59 17.73 28.44 12.51
N LYS A 60 17.53 29.54 13.23
CA LYS A 60 16.64 29.60 14.41
C LYS A 60 15.17 29.36 14.02
N ALA A 61 14.70 30.01 12.96
CA ALA A 61 13.35 29.84 12.43
C ALA A 61 13.14 28.43 11.87
N ALA A 62 14.12 27.88 11.16
CA ALA A 62 14.07 26.50 10.66
C ALA A 62 13.99 25.46 11.79
N LYS A 63 14.67 25.69 12.93
CA LYS A 63 14.57 24.83 14.13
C LYS A 63 13.19 24.90 14.78
N LEU A 64 12.59 26.09 14.85
CA LEU A 64 11.22 26.28 15.36
C LEU A 64 10.21 25.52 14.49
N LEU A 65 10.28 25.67 13.17
CA LEU A 65 9.41 24.96 12.24
C LEU A 65 9.56 23.44 12.33
N ASN A 66 10.77 22.92 12.57
CA ASN A 66 10.96 21.49 12.79
C ASN A 66 10.24 20.98 14.06
N LYS A 67 10.14 21.81 15.11
CA LYS A 67 9.34 21.47 16.30
C LYS A 67 7.85 21.51 15.99
N VAL A 68 7.37 22.54 15.29
CA VAL A 68 5.97 22.65 14.86
C VAL A 68 5.57 21.45 14.00
N TYR A 69 6.43 21.06 13.05
CA TYR A 69 6.24 19.86 12.23
C TYR A 69 6.08 18.60 13.10
N ALA A 70 6.98 18.41 14.06
CA ALA A 70 6.95 17.24 14.94
C ALA A 70 5.70 17.22 15.84
N VAL A 71 5.28 18.37 16.39
CA VAL A 71 4.05 18.50 17.18
C VAL A 71 2.83 18.15 16.32
N SER A 72 2.70 18.73 15.13
CA SER A 72 1.57 18.48 14.23
C SER A 72 1.50 17.03 13.79
N PHE A 73 2.65 16.41 13.49
CA PHE A 73 2.74 15.00 13.16
C PHE A 73 2.31 14.10 14.33
N LEU A 74 2.79 14.38 15.54
CA LEU A 74 2.45 13.60 16.73
C LEU A 74 0.97 13.76 17.10
N LEU A 75 0.42 14.97 17.04
CA LEU A 75 -1.02 15.21 17.24
C LEU A 75 -1.87 14.40 16.27
N TYR A 76 -1.46 14.32 15.00
CA TYR A 76 -2.14 13.49 14.02
C TYR A 76 -2.04 12.01 14.35
N VAL A 77 -0.84 11.50 14.61
CA VAL A 77 -0.62 10.08 14.90
C VAL A 77 -1.41 9.65 16.14
N PHE A 78 -1.32 10.40 17.24
CA PHE A 78 -2.06 10.08 18.46
C PHE A 78 -3.56 10.33 18.33
N GLY A 79 -3.99 11.37 17.62
CA GLY A 79 -5.39 11.62 17.35
C GLY A 79 -6.03 10.51 16.51
N PHE A 80 -5.35 10.08 15.44
CA PHE A 80 -5.77 8.95 14.61
C PHE A 80 -5.80 7.64 15.42
N LEU A 81 -4.75 7.35 16.19
CA LEU A 81 -4.71 6.16 17.05
C LEU A 81 -5.82 6.18 18.11
N GLY A 82 -6.12 7.33 18.69
CA GLY A 82 -7.21 7.51 19.65
C GLY A 82 -8.57 7.19 19.02
N VAL A 83 -8.86 7.77 17.84
CA VAL A 83 -10.10 7.49 17.09
C VAL A 83 -10.16 6.01 16.67
N TRP A 84 -9.06 5.44 16.19
CA TRP A 84 -8.96 4.02 15.84
C TRP A 84 -9.26 3.14 17.05
N CYS A 85 -8.69 3.43 18.21
CA CYS A 85 -8.95 2.68 19.43
C CYS A 85 -10.42 2.81 19.84
N TYR A 86 -10.96 4.02 19.83
CA TYR A 86 -12.36 4.29 20.16
C TYR A 86 -13.33 3.49 19.27
N VAL A 87 -13.16 3.54 17.95
CA VAL A 87 -14.03 2.83 16.99
C VAL A 87 -13.95 1.31 17.20
N ASN A 88 -12.76 0.76 17.43
CA ASN A 88 -12.60 -0.68 17.63
C ASN A 88 -13.16 -1.14 18.99
N ILE A 89 -13.03 -0.33 20.05
CA ILE A 89 -13.67 -0.60 21.34
C ILE A 89 -15.20 -0.54 21.21
N ALA A 90 -15.74 0.47 20.53
CA ALA A 90 -17.18 0.62 20.30
C ALA A 90 -17.78 -0.56 19.51
N ASN A 91 -17.01 -1.13 18.58
CA ASN A 91 -17.41 -2.29 17.78
C ASN A 91 -17.05 -3.65 18.42
N GLN A 92 -16.60 -3.68 19.69
CA GLN A 92 -16.12 -4.89 20.39
C GLN A 92 -15.02 -5.68 19.63
N ALA A 93 -14.31 -5.00 18.72
CA ALA A 93 -13.25 -5.58 17.91
C ALA A 93 -11.89 -5.36 18.59
N TYR A 94 -11.56 -6.23 19.55
CA TYR A 94 -10.35 -6.07 20.37
C TYR A 94 -9.05 -6.48 19.67
N LEU A 95 -9.12 -7.38 18.68
CA LEU A 95 -7.94 -7.84 17.95
C LEU A 95 -7.24 -6.72 17.15
N PRO A 96 -7.97 -5.83 16.44
CA PRO A 96 -7.42 -4.59 15.87
C PRO A 96 -6.73 -3.63 16.86
N LEU A 97 -7.07 -3.67 18.15
CA LEU A 97 -6.43 -2.81 19.16
C LEU A 97 -4.99 -3.23 19.45
N LEU A 98 -4.70 -4.53 19.41
CA LEU A 98 -3.33 -5.04 19.59
C LEU A 98 -2.38 -4.49 18.54
N PHE A 99 -2.87 -4.29 17.31
CA PHE A 99 -2.09 -3.67 16.23
C PHE A 99 -1.75 -2.21 16.49
N SER A 100 -2.48 -1.51 17.36
CA SER A 100 -2.18 -0.11 17.71
C SER A 100 -1.04 0.04 18.72
N LEU A 101 -0.75 -0.99 19.53
CA LEU A 101 0.25 -0.94 20.61
C LEU A 101 1.67 -0.58 20.15
N PRO A 102 2.21 -1.13 19.04
CA PRO A 102 3.51 -0.73 18.52
C PRO A 102 3.56 0.76 18.16
N PHE A 103 2.44 1.33 17.68
CA PHE A 103 2.36 2.75 17.31
C PHE A 103 2.33 3.65 18.54
N TRP A 104 1.68 3.22 19.62
CA TRP A 104 1.74 3.92 20.91
C TRP A 104 3.14 3.91 21.49
N LEU A 105 3.84 2.76 21.45
CA LEU A 105 5.23 2.65 21.92
C LEU A 105 6.18 3.51 21.10
N VAL A 106 6.06 3.48 19.77
CA VAL A 106 6.87 4.33 18.89
C VAL A 106 6.52 5.80 19.07
N GLY A 107 5.23 6.16 19.14
CA GLY A 107 4.78 7.52 19.41
C GLY A 107 5.35 8.06 20.72
N ALA A 108 5.26 7.28 21.81
CA ALA A 108 5.83 7.64 23.10
C ALA A 108 7.35 7.81 23.05
N TYR A 109 8.06 6.91 22.36
CA TYR A 109 9.49 7.05 22.12
C TYR A 109 9.82 8.32 21.31
N LEU A 110 9.02 8.67 20.30
CA LEU A 110 9.20 9.88 19.51
C LEU A 110 8.97 11.14 20.35
N VAL A 111 7.95 11.18 21.20
CA VAL A 111 7.71 12.28 22.15
C VAL A 111 8.91 12.44 23.08
N TYR A 112 9.37 11.35 23.70
CA TYR A 112 10.56 11.36 24.57
C TYR A 112 11.78 11.91 23.83
N ARG A 113 12.02 11.45 22.60
CA ARG A 113 13.19 11.86 21.83
C ARG A 113 13.14 13.30 21.35
N VAL A 114 11.96 13.79 20.93
CA VAL A 114 11.80 15.15 20.37
C VAL A 114 11.80 16.21 21.45
N PHE A 115 11.17 15.95 22.60
CA PHE A 115 10.96 16.94 23.65
C PHE A 115 11.90 16.78 24.86
N PHE A 116 12.27 15.55 25.22
CA PHE A 116 12.94 15.27 26.50
C PHE A 116 14.42 14.88 26.38
N ARG A 117 14.90 14.51 25.18
CA ARG A 117 16.33 14.24 24.98
C ARG A 117 17.13 15.54 25.03
N LYS A 118 17.74 15.84 26.19
CA LYS A 118 18.74 16.91 26.32
C LYS A 118 19.85 16.67 25.30
N LYS A 119 20.23 17.73 24.57
CA LYS A 119 21.42 17.76 23.70
C LYS A 119 22.61 17.27 24.53
N ASP A 120 23.29 16.25 24.04
CA ASP A 120 24.45 15.64 24.69
C ASP A 120 25.39 16.76 25.19
N GLN A 121 25.52 16.91 26.51
CA GLN A 121 26.70 17.55 27.09
C GLN A 121 27.91 16.71 26.64
N PRO A 122 29.08 17.30 26.38
CA PRO A 122 30.25 16.53 26.00
C PRO A 122 30.62 15.62 27.18
N VAL A 123 30.23 14.35 27.10
CA VAL A 123 30.61 13.34 28.08
C VAL A 123 32.11 13.18 27.96
N LYS A 124 32.84 13.55 29.02
CA LYS A 124 34.26 13.24 29.17
C LYS A 124 34.46 11.75 28.85
N ALA A 125 35.33 11.47 27.90
CA ALA A 125 35.57 10.14 27.39
C ALA A 125 36.03 9.21 28.51
N ASP A 126 35.14 8.31 28.94
CA ASP A 126 35.50 7.19 29.79
C ASP A 126 35.47 5.91 28.95
N SER A 127 36.64 5.28 28.85
CA SER A 127 37.05 4.38 27.75
C SER A 127 36.44 2.97 27.77
N LYS A 128 35.39 2.72 28.58
CA LYS A 128 34.94 1.34 28.86
C LYS A 128 33.46 1.03 28.69
N ARG A 129 32.64 1.97 28.19
CA ARG A 129 31.25 1.67 27.81
C ARG A 129 31.07 1.87 26.31
N ARG A 130 30.96 0.76 25.58
CA ARG A 130 30.51 0.71 24.18
C ARG A 130 29.02 1.09 24.13
N SER A 131 28.66 2.30 24.55
CA SER A 131 27.33 2.84 24.31
C SER A 131 27.24 3.10 22.80
N ILE A 132 26.49 2.24 22.12
CA ILE A 132 26.11 2.45 20.73
C ILE A 132 25.22 3.70 20.73
N HIS A 133 25.81 4.89 20.64
CA HIS A 133 25.11 6.12 20.34
C HIS A 133 24.64 6.02 18.87
N LEU A 134 23.54 5.30 18.68
CA LEU A 134 22.78 5.25 17.43
C LEU A 134 22.20 6.64 17.21
N ASN A 135 22.98 7.50 16.55
CA ASN A 135 22.55 8.80 16.06
C ASN A 135 21.65 8.60 14.83
N VAL A 136 20.56 7.85 15.00
CA VAL A 136 19.65 7.47 13.92
C VAL A 136 18.80 8.68 13.60
N ASP A 137 18.89 9.22 12.39
CA ASP A 137 18.02 10.30 11.95
C ASP A 137 16.54 9.94 12.23
N PHE A 138 15.78 10.86 12.83
CA PHE A 138 14.36 10.68 13.13
C PHE A 138 13.58 10.19 11.91
N ARG A 139 13.94 10.67 10.72
CA ARG A 139 13.33 10.26 9.45
C ARG A 139 13.54 8.79 9.17
N VAL A 140 14.73 8.26 9.46
CA VAL A 140 15.05 6.84 9.26
C VAL A 140 14.20 5.98 10.20
N VAL A 141 14.02 6.39 11.46
CA VAL A 141 13.16 5.65 12.41
C VAL A 141 11.71 5.59 11.91
N VAL A 142 11.14 6.72 11.47
CA VAL A 142 9.77 6.78 10.97
C VAL A 142 9.61 5.95 9.68
N THR A 143 10.54 6.06 8.74
CA THR A 143 10.51 5.27 7.50
C THR A 143 10.63 3.78 7.78
N CYS A 144 11.57 3.35 8.63
CA CYS A 144 11.70 1.95 9.01
C CYS A 144 10.46 1.41 9.71
N PHE A 145 9.85 2.21 10.58
CA PHE A 145 8.60 1.84 11.25
C PHE A 145 7.44 1.69 10.26
N LEU A 146 7.26 2.65 9.35
CA LEU A 146 6.21 2.59 8.33
C LEU A 146 6.37 1.37 7.42
N VAL A 147 7.59 1.10 6.94
CA VAL A 147 7.90 -0.09 6.14
C VAL A 147 7.63 -1.37 6.94
N GLY A 148 8.00 -1.41 8.22
CA GLY A 148 7.72 -2.54 9.10
C GLY A 148 6.24 -2.81 9.30
N VAL A 149 5.44 -1.76 9.51
CA VAL A 149 3.98 -1.84 9.61
C VAL A 149 3.37 -2.36 8.32
N CYS A 150 3.73 -1.77 7.17
CA CYS A 150 3.24 -2.20 5.87
C CYS A 150 3.57 -3.67 5.59
N LEU A 151 4.79 -4.11 5.94
CA LEU A 151 5.21 -5.49 5.78
C LEU A 151 4.37 -6.42 6.66
N LEU A 152 4.21 -6.10 7.94
CA LEU A 152 3.43 -6.92 8.89
C LEU A 152 1.95 -6.99 8.48
N SER A 153 1.34 -5.86 8.11
CA SER A 153 -0.03 -5.85 7.60
C SER A 153 -0.17 -6.68 6.33
N GLY A 154 0.81 -6.58 5.42
CA GLY A 154 0.86 -7.39 4.21
C GLY A 154 0.91 -8.89 4.51
N ILE A 155 1.76 -9.32 5.43
CA ILE A 155 1.88 -10.72 5.86
C ILE A 155 0.57 -11.24 6.46
N VAL A 156 -0.06 -10.47 7.35
CA VAL A 156 -1.33 -10.87 7.99
C VAL A 156 -2.45 -10.99 6.96
N ILE A 157 -2.61 -9.98 6.09
CA ILE A 157 -3.63 -10.01 5.02
C ILE A 157 -3.39 -11.18 4.07
N LEU A 158 -2.13 -11.42 3.68
CA LEU A 158 -1.77 -12.54 2.81
C LEU A 158 -2.08 -13.88 3.47
N PHE A 159 -1.75 -14.05 4.74
CA PHE A 159 -2.04 -15.28 5.49
C PHE A 159 -3.54 -15.55 5.54
N LEU A 160 -4.36 -14.54 5.84
CA LEU A 160 -5.83 -14.67 5.85
C LEU A 160 -6.36 -15.03 4.46
N GLY A 161 -5.93 -14.31 3.41
CA GLY A 161 -6.35 -14.59 2.03
C GLY A 161 -5.95 -15.98 1.53
N VAL A 162 -4.75 -16.47 1.87
CA VAL A 162 -4.29 -17.82 1.53
C VAL A 162 -5.09 -18.87 2.30
N LYS A 163 -5.31 -18.66 3.60
CA LYS A 163 -6.13 -19.55 4.43
C LYS A 163 -7.54 -19.69 3.85
N ASP A 164 -8.19 -18.57 3.53
CA ASP A 164 -9.56 -18.57 3.00
C ASP A 164 -9.62 -19.22 1.61
N THR A 165 -8.62 -18.98 0.76
CA THR A 165 -8.48 -19.65 -0.54
C THR A 165 -8.32 -21.17 -0.40
N ILE A 166 -7.50 -21.65 0.54
CA ILE A 166 -7.32 -23.09 0.80
C ILE A 166 -8.61 -23.70 1.33
N GLN A 167 -9.28 -23.05 2.29
CA GLN A 167 -10.56 -23.53 2.82
C GLN A 167 -11.63 -23.60 1.73
N LEU A 168 -11.70 -22.60 0.85
CA LEU A 168 -12.61 -22.60 -0.28
C LEU A 168 -12.30 -23.75 -1.25
N SER A 169 -11.02 -23.97 -1.56
CA SER A 169 -10.56 -25.06 -2.43
C SER A 169 -10.90 -26.44 -1.84
N GLN A 170 -10.69 -26.64 -0.53
CA GLN A 170 -11.06 -27.87 0.16
C GLN A 170 -12.56 -28.12 0.15
N ARG A 171 -13.38 -27.08 0.36
CA ARG A 171 -14.84 -27.19 0.31
C ARG A 171 -15.35 -27.47 -1.11
N ALA A 172 -14.78 -26.79 -2.11
CA ALA A 172 -15.22 -26.86 -3.50
C ALA A 172 -14.51 -27.94 -4.34
N GLY A 173 -13.66 -28.78 -3.72
CA GLY A 173 -12.88 -29.81 -4.42
C GLY A 173 -13.75 -30.91 -5.04
N GLY A 174 -14.91 -31.19 -4.44
CA GLY A 174 -15.90 -32.15 -4.95
C GLY A 174 -17.05 -31.51 -5.73
N TYR A 175 -16.99 -30.21 -6.03
CA TYR A 175 -18.09 -29.51 -6.68
C TYR A 175 -18.03 -29.66 -8.19
N THR A 176 -19.20 -29.77 -8.82
CA THR A 176 -19.35 -29.81 -10.28
C THR A 176 -19.51 -28.40 -10.83
N ALA A 177 -18.89 -28.13 -11.99
CA ALA A 177 -18.99 -26.85 -12.67
C ALA A 177 -20.18 -26.81 -13.63
N THR A 178 -20.88 -25.69 -13.67
CA THR A 178 -21.92 -25.35 -14.66
C THR A 178 -21.84 -23.87 -15.02
N GLU A 179 -22.58 -23.45 -16.05
CA GLU A 179 -22.74 -22.04 -16.39
C GLU A 179 -23.86 -21.41 -15.56
N GLY A 180 -23.56 -20.26 -14.94
CA GLY A 180 -24.56 -19.40 -14.35
C GLY A 180 -24.68 -18.09 -15.13
N TYR A 181 -25.89 -17.56 -15.20
CA TYR A 181 -26.24 -16.35 -15.94
C TYR A 181 -26.49 -15.21 -14.98
N PHE A 182 -25.94 -14.04 -15.26
CA PHE A 182 -26.21 -12.84 -14.47
C PHE A 182 -27.67 -12.41 -14.62
N VAL A 183 -28.41 -12.42 -13.51
CA VAL A 183 -29.85 -12.12 -13.48
C VAL A 183 -30.18 -10.80 -12.79
N ASP A 184 -29.50 -10.49 -11.69
CA ASP A 184 -29.84 -9.35 -10.84
C ASP A 184 -28.66 -8.91 -9.95
N TYR A 185 -28.82 -7.83 -9.21
CA TYR A 185 -27.84 -7.34 -8.24
C TYR A 185 -28.50 -6.75 -7.00
N GLU A 186 -27.80 -6.83 -5.88
CA GLU A 186 -28.17 -6.18 -4.62
C GLU A 186 -27.20 -5.05 -4.30
N VAL A 187 -27.68 -3.99 -3.64
CA VAL A 187 -26.80 -2.93 -3.14
C VAL A 187 -25.98 -3.48 -1.98
N TYR A 188 -24.67 -3.63 -2.21
CA TYR A 188 -23.73 -4.10 -1.19
C TYR A 188 -23.36 -2.98 -0.23
N ARG A 189 -23.02 -1.81 -0.79
CA ARG A 189 -22.72 -0.59 -0.03
C ARG A 189 -22.98 0.61 -0.92
N SER A 190 -23.70 1.60 -0.40
CA SER A 190 -23.95 2.87 -1.05
C SER A 190 -23.47 4.00 -0.15
N ASP A 191 -22.46 4.75 -0.59
CA ASP A 191 -21.98 5.94 0.11
C ASP A 191 -21.70 7.08 -0.89
N ARG A 192 -21.17 8.20 -0.39
CA ARG A 192 -20.89 9.39 -1.21
C ARG A 192 -19.79 9.15 -2.27
N GLU A 193 -19.04 8.06 -2.18
CA GLU A 193 -17.95 7.72 -3.12
C GLU A 193 -18.45 6.81 -4.26
N GLY A 194 -19.64 6.22 -4.11
CA GLY A 194 -20.32 5.45 -5.13
C GLY A 194 -21.14 4.30 -4.54
N THR A 195 -21.85 3.61 -5.42
CA THR A 195 -22.59 2.39 -5.08
C THR A 195 -21.82 1.17 -5.55
N THR A 196 -21.63 0.22 -4.64
CA THR A 196 -21.11 -1.11 -4.95
C THR A 196 -22.24 -2.13 -4.81
N TYR A 197 -22.18 -3.14 -5.66
CA TYR A 197 -23.22 -4.12 -5.86
C TYR A 197 -22.69 -5.52 -5.61
N ARG A 198 -23.55 -6.36 -5.03
CA ARG A 198 -23.38 -7.81 -4.98
C ARG A 198 -24.12 -8.38 -6.17
N LEU A 199 -23.41 -9.10 -7.03
CA LEU A 199 -24.00 -9.64 -8.27
C LEU A 199 -24.66 -10.99 -7.99
N ILE A 200 -25.83 -11.24 -8.56
CA ILE A 200 -26.60 -12.48 -8.43
C ILE A 200 -26.61 -13.20 -9.77
N TYR A 201 -26.17 -14.46 -9.73
CA TYR A 201 -26.17 -15.36 -10.87
C TYR A 201 -27.16 -16.50 -10.61
N GLU A 202 -27.87 -16.91 -11.66
CA GLU A 202 -28.79 -18.04 -11.65
C GLU A 202 -28.21 -19.17 -12.51
N TYR A 203 -28.28 -20.41 -12.05
CA TYR A 203 -27.82 -21.60 -12.75
C TYR A 203 -28.82 -22.72 -12.55
N GLU A 204 -28.86 -23.66 -13.47
CA GLU A 204 -29.82 -24.76 -13.48
C GLU A 204 -29.14 -26.09 -13.16
N VAL A 205 -29.79 -26.90 -12.32
CA VAL A 205 -29.37 -28.27 -12.04
C VAL A 205 -30.62 -29.15 -12.11
N ASN A 206 -30.65 -30.10 -13.06
CA ASN A 206 -31.76 -31.04 -13.27
C ASN A 206 -33.14 -30.34 -13.45
N GLY A 207 -33.23 -29.24 -14.19
CA GLY A 207 -34.51 -28.53 -14.38
C GLY A 207 -34.87 -27.53 -13.28
N ALA A 208 -34.12 -27.49 -12.17
CA ALA A 208 -34.39 -26.60 -11.04
C ALA A 208 -33.43 -25.40 -11.03
N PRO A 209 -33.93 -24.15 -10.90
CA PRO A 209 -33.10 -22.96 -10.83
C PRO A 209 -32.53 -22.76 -9.42
N TYR A 210 -31.27 -22.35 -9.36
CA TYR A 210 -30.54 -22.02 -8.14
C TYR A 210 -29.81 -20.70 -8.31
N ARG A 211 -29.55 -20.00 -7.20
CA ARG A 211 -28.88 -18.70 -7.20
C ARG A 211 -27.61 -18.70 -6.38
N VAL A 212 -26.66 -17.91 -6.82
CA VAL A 212 -25.39 -17.66 -6.12
C VAL A 212 -25.01 -16.19 -6.26
N SER A 213 -24.50 -15.61 -5.19
CA SER A 213 -24.11 -14.21 -5.15
C SER A 213 -22.61 -14.03 -4.94
N THR A 214 -22.03 -12.92 -5.40
CA THR A 214 -20.63 -12.58 -5.10
C THR A 214 -20.42 -12.36 -3.60
N ASP A 215 -19.25 -12.78 -3.10
CA ASP A 215 -18.80 -12.54 -1.72
C ASP A 215 -18.08 -11.18 -1.55
N TYR A 216 -18.03 -10.39 -2.63
CA TYR A 216 -17.46 -9.05 -2.69
C TYR A 216 -18.43 -8.06 -3.36
N GLY A 217 -18.21 -6.77 -3.11
CA GLY A 217 -18.89 -5.68 -3.79
C GLY A 217 -18.11 -5.20 -5.01
N THR A 218 -18.81 -4.95 -6.12
CA THR A 218 -18.23 -4.39 -7.35
C THR A 218 -18.99 -3.15 -7.78
N ASN A 219 -18.31 -2.18 -8.37
CA ASN A 219 -18.93 -1.01 -8.99
C ASN A 219 -19.30 -1.23 -10.47
N ALA A 220 -19.01 -2.41 -11.01
CA ALA A 220 -19.32 -2.78 -12.40
C ALA A 220 -20.44 -3.81 -12.45
N ILE A 221 -21.54 -3.42 -13.09
CA ILE A 221 -22.67 -4.29 -13.37
C ILE A 221 -22.41 -4.92 -14.75
N PRO A 222 -22.32 -6.25 -14.87
CA PRO A 222 -22.09 -6.91 -16.14
C PRO A 222 -23.35 -6.87 -17.03
N ALA A 223 -23.18 -7.20 -18.31
CA ALA A 223 -24.31 -7.32 -19.22
C ALA A 223 -25.30 -8.39 -18.73
N ARG A 224 -26.60 -8.15 -18.92
CA ARG A 224 -27.65 -9.12 -18.58
C ARG A 224 -27.41 -10.43 -19.32
N ASN A 225 -27.63 -11.56 -18.66
CA ASN A 225 -27.37 -12.91 -19.17
C ASN A 225 -25.89 -13.22 -19.50
N SER A 226 -24.94 -12.38 -19.05
CA SER A 226 -23.53 -12.74 -19.11
C SER A 226 -23.27 -13.99 -18.27
N THR A 227 -22.41 -14.87 -18.79
CA THR A 227 -22.13 -16.15 -18.16
C THR A 227 -20.92 -16.06 -17.23
N ARG A 228 -20.99 -16.82 -16.14
CA ARG A 228 -19.87 -17.08 -15.25
C ARG A 228 -19.96 -18.51 -14.76
N THR A 229 -18.81 -19.16 -14.61
CA THR A 229 -18.77 -20.52 -14.11
C THR A 229 -19.17 -20.56 -12.63
N VAL A 230 -20.16 -21.37 -12.32
CA VAL A 230 -20.61 -21.70 -10.96
C VAL A 230 -20.16 -23.11 -10.63
N LYS A 231 -19.58 -23.30 -9.44
CA LYS A 231 -19.30 -24.63 -8.90
C LYS A 231 -20.31 -24.94 -7.80
N TYR A 232 -21.03 -26.05 -7.88
CA TYR A 232 -22.04 -26.45 -6.90
C TYR A 232 -21.78 -27.87 -6.37
N ASP A 233 -22.24 -28.14 -5.15
CA ASP A 233 -22.24 -29.48 -4.56
C ASP A 233 -23.35 -30.34 -5.21
N PRO A 234 -23.04 -31.44 -5.92
CA PRO A 234 -24.06 -32.29 -6.54
C PRO A 234 -25.04 -32.91 -5.53
N ALA A 235 -24.62 -33.12 -4.28
CA ALA A 235 -25.47 -33.63 -3.22
C ALA A 235 -26.37 -32.54 -2.61
N ASN A 236 -26.00 -31.26 -2.75
CA ASN A 236 -26.78 -30.12 -2.29
C ASN A 236 -26.53 -28.89 -3.18
N PRO A 237 -27.27 -28.74 -4.30
CA PRO A 237 -27.01 -27.68 -5.27
C PRO A 237 -27.06 -26.26 -4.68
N GLN A 238 -27.79 -26.01 -3.59
CA GLN A 238 -27.79 -24.69 -2.94
C GLN A 238 -26.41 -24.26 -2.43
N LYS A 239 -25.52 -25.22 -2.13
CA LYS A 239 -24.12 -24.92 -1.79
C LYS A 239 -23.32 -24.73 -3.06
N SER A 240 -23.12 -23.48 -3.44
CA SER A 240 -22.35 -23.13 -4.63
C SER A 240 -21.41 -21.95 -4.40
N VAL A 241 -20.42 -21.85 -5.28
CA VAL A 241 -19.40 -20.81 -5.27
C VAL A 241 -19.14 -20.35 -6.71
N LEU A 242 -18.96 -19.06 -6.90
CA LEU A 242 -18.56 -18.51 -8.19
C LEU A 242 -17.07 -18.78 -8.42
N ALA A 243 -16.72 -19.32 -9.59
CA ALA A 243 -15.33 -19.46 -9.97
C ALA A 243 -14.74 -18.10 -10.39
N GLY A 244 -13.41 -17.95 -10.27
CA GLY A 244 -12.70 -16.72 -10.59
C GLY A 244 -12.50 -15.83 -9.37
N SER A 245 -12.71 -14.51 -9.53
CA SER A 245 -12.44 -13.52 -8.48
C SER A 245 -13.39 -13.63 -7.30
N ASN A 246 -12.83 -13.56 -6.09
CA ASN A 246 -13.54 -13.58 -4.81
C ASN A 246 -12.81 -12.67 -3.81
N SER A 247 -13.38 -12.49 -2.62
CA SER A 247 -12.79 -11.64 -1.57
C SER A 247 -11.40 -12.11 -1.13
N ALA A 248 -11.16 -13.42 -1.08
CA ALA A 248 -9.87 -14.01 -0.70
C ALA A 248 -8.76 -13.70 -1.74
N ASN A 249 -9.07 -13.77 -3.04
CA ASN A 249 -8.13 -13.42 -4.12
C ASN A 249 -7.69 -11.95 -4.00
N TRP A 250 -8.62 -11.06 -3.67
CA TRP A 250 -8.31 -9.64 -3.43
C TRP A 250 -7.40 -9.45 -2.21
N MET A 251 -7.67 -10.17 -1.12
CA MET A 251 -6.80 -10.18 0.06
C MET A 251 -5.40 -10.68 -0.29
N VAL A 252 -5.27 -11.79 -1.02
CA VAL A 252 -3.97 -12.32 -1.45
C VAL A 252 -3.21 -11.28 -2.28
N PHE A 253 -3.86 -10.64 -3.24
CA PHE A 253 -3.23 -9.62 -4.06
C PHE A 253 -2.77 -8.41 -3.24
N MET A 254 -3.62 -7.89 -2.36
CA MET A 254 -3.26 -6.74 -1.50
C MET A 254 -2.15 -7.09 -0.50
N GLY A 255 -2.21 -8.29 0.09
CA GLY A 255 -1.17 -8.81 0.96
C GLY A 255 0.18 -8.89 0.25
N LEU A 256 0.20 -9.48 -0.95
CA LEU A 256 1.41 -9.53 -1.79
C LEU A 256 1.89 -8.14 -2.17
N PHE A 257 1.01 -7.22 -2.56
CA PHE A 257 1.39 -5.84 -2.89
C PHE A 257 2.14 -5.16 -1.74
N PHE A 258 1.62 -5.27 -0.51
CA PHE A 258 2.26 -4.69 0.67
C PHE A 258 3.58 -5.37 1.03
N VAL A 259 3.65 -6.70 0.96
CA VAL A 259 4.89 -7.45 1.22
C VAL A 259 5.96 -7.09 0.18
N LEU A 260 5.59 -7.16 -1.10
CA LEU A 260 6.50 -6.89 -2.20
C LEU A 260 7.00 -5.45 -2.18
N GLY A 261 6.09 -4.49 -2.01
CA GLY A 261 6.41 -3.06 -1.92
C GLY A 261 7.31 -2.74 -0.73
N SER A 262 7.01 -3.28 0.45
CA SER A 262 7.85 -3.07 1.65
C SER A 262 9.26 -3.64 1.46
N THR A 263 9.37 -4.78 0.78
CA THR A 263 10.65 -5.41 0.47
C THR A 263 11.48 -4.58 -0.50
N VAL A 264 10.88 -3.81 -1.42
CA VAL A 264 11.63 -2.84 -2.26
C VAL A 264 12.42 -1.85 -1.38
N PHE A 265 11.79 -1.31 -0.34
CA PHE A 265 12.44 -0.36 0.57
C PHE A 265 13.55 -1.02 1.39
N ILE A 266 13.33 -2.25 1.86
CA ILE A 266 14.35 -3.04 2.57
C ILE A 266 15.54 -3.32 1.66
N LEU A 267 15.30 -3.78 0.44
CA LEU A 267 16.35 -4.04 -0.55
C LEU A 267 17.09 -2.77 -0.93
N ALA A 268 16.40 -1.65 -1.13
CA ALA A 268 17.04 -0.37 -1.42
C ALA A 268 18.00 0.06 -0.31
N TRP A 269 17.61 -0.14 0.95
CA TRP A 269 18.48 0.10 2.10
C TRP A 269 19.69 -0.84 2.11
N LEU A 270 19.50 -2.14 1.89
CA LEU A 270 20.58 -3.14 1.83
C LEU A 270 21.55 -2.88 0.66
N THR A 271 21.05 -2.47 -0.50
CA THR A 271 21.88 -2.04 -1.63
C THR A 271 22.69 -0.81 -1.28
N GLY A 272 22.10 0.18 -0.61
CA GLY A 272 22.84 1.36 -0.12
C GLY A 272 23.93 1.04 0.92
N LYS A 273 23.83 -0.12 1.58
CA LYS A 273 24.84 -0.64 2.53
C LYS A 273 25.92 -1.50 1.86
N GLY A 274 25.85 -1.71 0.55
CA GLY A 274 26.81 -2.52 -0.19
C GLY A 274 26.65 -4.03 -0.02
N CYS A 275 25.53 -4.50 0.55
CA CYS A 275 25.28 -5.94 0.76
C CYS A 275 25.28 -6.75 -0.55
N PHE A 276 25.06 -6.09 -1.69
CA PHE A 276 24.98 -6.72 -3.01
C PHE A 276 26.13 -6.32 -3.94
N ASP A 277 27.19 -5.69 -3.43
CA ASP A 277 28.32 -5.22 -4.26
C ASP A 277 29.09 -6.36 -4.94
N ARG A 278 28.98 -7.58 -4.40
CA ARG A 278 29.57 -8.79 -4.98
C ARG A 278 28.72 -9.40 -6.09
N CYS A 279 27.48 -8.94 -6.27
CA CYS A 279 26.58 -9.46 -7.30
C CYS A 279 26.86 -8.78 -8.64
N LYS A 280 27.05 -9.58 -9.70
CA LYS A 280 27.19 -9.09 -11.08
C LYS A 280 25.86 -8.53 -11.64
N VAL A 281 24.77 -8.77 -10.94
CA VAL A 281 23.38 -8.46 -11.31
C VAL A 281 22.86 -7.42 -10.31
N SER A 282 22.08 -6.45 -10.81
CA SER A 282 21.42 -5.47 -9.95
C SER A 282 20.22 -6.12 -9.26
N VAL A 283 20.42 -6.67 -8.05
CA VAL A 283 19.39 -7.37 -7.26
C VAL A 283 18.15 -6.49 -7.06
N LEU A 284 18.34 -5.22 -6.68
CA LEU A 284 17.25 -4.26 -6.51
C LEU A 284 16.52 -4.01 -7.84
N GLY A 285 17.25 -3.87 -8.94
CA GLY A 285 16.67 -3.62 -10.26
C GLY A 285 15.85 -4.80 -10.77
N VAL A 286 16.36 -6.03 -10.62
CA VAL A 286 15.63 -7.26 -10.94
C VAL A 286 14.36 -7.39 -10.10
N TYR A 287 14.47 -7.15 -8.79
CA TYR A 287 13.33 -7.22 -7.89
C TYR A 287 12.23 -6.21 -8.24
N ILE A 288 12.59 -4.94 -8.48
CA ILE A 288 11.63 -3.91 -8.92
C ILE A 288 10.96 -4.32 -10.23
N GLY A 289 11.72 -4.88 -11.18
CA GLY A 289 11.18 -5.37 -12.44
C GLY A 289 10.11 -6.45 -12.25
N ILE A 290 10.43 -7.47 -11.44
CA ILE A 290 9.49 -8.56 -11.09
C ILE A 290 8.23 -8.00 -10.42
N VAL A 291 8.38 -7.09 -9.45
CA VAL A 291 7.23 -6.48 -8.75
C VAL A 291 6.33 -5.72 -9.72
N PHE A 292 6.91 -4.92 -10.64
CA PHE A 292 6.12 -4.18 -11.63
C PHE A 292 5.36 -5.11 -12.57
N THR A 293 5.99 -6.18 -13.05
CA THR A 293 5.33 -7.20 -13.86
C THR A 293 4.21 -7.89 -13.09
N PHE A 294 4.46 -8.26 -11.83
CA PHE A 294 3.46 -8.94 -10.99
C PHE A 294 2.26 -8.05 -10.70
N VAL A 295 2.46 -6.78 -10.32
CA VAL A 295 1.35 -5.85 -10.03
C VAL A 295 0.54 -5.54 -11.29
N GLY A 296 1.21 -5.32 -12.43
CA GLY A 296 0.55 -5.12 -13.71
C GLY A 296 -0.26 -6.34 -14.15
N ALA A 297 0.34 -7.52 -14.18
CA ALA A 297 -0.35 -8.76 -14.58
C ALA A 297 -1.46 -9.14 -13.58
N GLY A 298 -1.20 -9.04 -12.28
CA GLY A 298 -2.15 -9.39 -11.22
C GLY A 298 -3.41 -8.55 -11.26
N SER A 299 -3.29 -7.24 -11.51
CA SER A 299 -4.48 -6.36 -11.66
C SER A 299 -5.35 -6.73 -12.87
N ILE A 300 -4.74 -7.12 -14.00
CA ILE A 300 -5.48 -7.61 -15.18
C ILE A 300 -6.16 -8.94 -14.87
N LEU A 301 -5.44 -9.90 -14.26
CA LEU A 301 -5.98 -11.21 -13.92
C LEU A 301 -7.14 -11.13 -12.93
N LEU A 302 -7.05 -10.25 -11.92
CA LEU A 302 -8.14 -10.01 -10.99
C LEU A 302 -9.37 -9.46 -11.69
N ARG A 303 -9.20 -8.49 -12.60
CA ARG A 303 -10.34 -7.91 -13.32
C ARG A 303 -10.95 -8.91 -14.31
N MET A 304 -10.12 -9.69 -14.99
CA MET A 304 -10.57 -10.77 -15.87
C MET A 304 -11.38 -11.82 -15.10
N GLY A 305 -10.98 -12.15 -13.86
CA GLY A 305 -11.72 -13.05 -13.00
C GLY A 305 -13.07 -12.51 -12.52
N GLU A 306 -13.30 -11.19 -12.59
CA GLU A 306 -14.60 -10.57 -12.31
C GLU A 306 -15.49 -10.51 -13.56
N THR A 307 -14.91 -10.21 -14.72
CA THR A 307 -15.65 -10.03 -15.97
C THR A 307 -15.90 -11.32 -16.74
N GLY A 308 -15.17 -12.40 -16.44
CA GLY A 308 -15.33 -13.71 -17.09
C GLY A 308 -14.81 -13.80 -18.53
N SER A 309 -14.65 -12.67 -19.22
CA SER A 309 -14.13 -12.62 -20.59
C SER A 309 -13.04 -11.55 -20.76
N TRP A 310 -12.13 -11.77 -21.72
CA TRP A 310 -11.10 -10.80 -22.10
C TRP A 310 -11.72 -9.52 -22.68
N LEU A 311 -12.71 -9.63 -23.55
CA LEU A 311 -13.34 -8.48 -24.20
C LEU A 311 -14.00 -7.55 -23.17
N SER A 312 -14.76 -8.11 -22.24
CA SER A 312 -15.38 -7.35 -21.15
C SER A 312 -14.34 -6.79 -20.18
N CYS A 313 -13.21 -7.47 -19.97
CA CYS A 313 -12.09 -6.94 -19.19
C CYS A 313 -11.48 -5.69 -19.84
N PHE A 314 -11.20 -5.72 -21.15
CA PHE A 314 -10.69 -4.56 -21.89
C PHE A 314 -11.67 -3.39 -21.89
N GLN A 315 -12.96 -3.66 -22.17
CA GLN A 315 -14.00 -2.64 -22.11
C GLN A 315 -14.13 -2.02 -20.72
N SER A 316 -14.00 -2.85 -19.67
CA SER A 316 -14.08 -2.39 -18.30
C SER A 316 -12.92 -1.48 -17.89
N PHE A 317 -11.71 -1.71 -18.39
CA PHE A 317 -10.60 -0.81 -18.11
C PHE A 317 -10.63 0.43 -19.01
N GLY A 318 -11.15 0.32 -20.23
CA GLY A 318 -11.05 1.37 -21.23
C GLY A 318 -9.59 1.76 -21.47
N LEU A 319 -9.32 3.06 -21.57
CA LEU A 319 -7.94 3.58 -21.73
C LEU A 319 -7.02 3.28 -20.54
N TRP A 320 -7.57 3.00 -19.35
CA TRP A 320 -6.76 2.74 -18.16
C TRP A 320 -6.00 1.41 -18.21
N ILE A 321 -6.34 0.51 -19.15
CA ILE A 321 -5.58 -0.74 -19.36
C ILE A 321 -4.12 -0.49 -19.78
N LEU A 322 -3.84 0.69 -20.33
CA LEU A 322 -2.47 1.09 -20.68
C LEU A 322 -1.56 1.12 -19.45
N VAL A 323 -2.08 1.48 -18.27
CA VAL A 323 -1.27 1.55 -17.04
C VAL A 323 -0.69 0.18 -16.65
N PRO A 324 -1.50 -0.88 -16.42
CA PRO A 324 -0.95 -2.20 -16.10
C PRO A 324 -0.13 -2.80 -17.25
N LEU A 325 -0.48 -2.55 -18.51
CA LEU A 325 0.33 -3.00 -19.66
C LEU A 325 1.72 -2.34 -19.68
N LEU A 326 1.80 -1.04 -19.43
CA LEU A 326 3.08 -0.32 -19.32
C LEU A 326 3.87 -0.79 -18.11
N MET A 327 3.22 -1.11 -16.99
CA MET A 327 3.90 -1.70 -15.82
C MET A 327 4.50 -3.06 -16.16
N ILE A 328 3.78 -3.92 -16.90
CA ILE A 328 4.31 -5.21 -17.37
C ILE A 328 5.51 -4.99 -18.28
N ALA A 329 5.38 -4.14 -19.30
CA ALA A 329 6.45 -3.87 -20.25
C ALA A 329 7.70 -3.29 -19.57
N ALA A 330 7.51 -2.28 -18.71
CA ALA A 330 8.59 -1.68 -17.94
C ALA A 330 9.23 -2.69 -16.96
N GLY A 331 8.41 -3.53 -16.31
CA GLY A 331 8.88 -4.55 -15.39
C GLY A 331 9.73 -5.63 -16.08
N VAL A 332 9.27 -6.15 -17.22
CA VAL A 332 10.01 -7.13 -18.02
C VAL A 332 11.31 -6.51 -18.54
N PHE A 333 11.24 -5.32 -19.13
CA PHE A 333 12.41 -4.60 -19.63
C PHE A 333 13.44 -4.37 -18.52
N GLN A 334 13.01 -3.89 -17.35
CA GLN A 334 13.89 -3.64 -16.22
C GLN A 334 14.52 -4.94 -15.70
N THR A 335 13.75 -6.03 -15.64
CA THR A 335 14.24 -7.35 -15.22
C THR A 335 15.34 -7.85 -16.16
N VAL A 336 15.08 -7.86 -17.48
CA VAL A 336 16.05 -8.29 -18.49
C VAL A 336 17.30 -7.42 -18.48
N LYS A 337 17.12 -6.09 -18.47
CA LYS A 337 18.23 -5.13 -18.41
C LYS A 337 19.13 -5.33 -17.20
N CYS A 338 18.56 -5.66 -16.03
CA CYS A 338 19.31 -5.82 -14.80
C CYS A 338 19.93 -7.22 -14.63
N LEU A 339 19.41 -8.24 -15.32
CA LEU A 339 19.99 -9.59 -15.40
C LEU A 339 21.20 -9.65 -16.32
N LEU A 340 21.27 -8.80 -17.35
CA LEU A 340 22.44 -8.72 -18.22
C LEU A 340 23.61 -8.07 -17.46
N PRO A 341 24.79 -8.71 -17.39
CA PRO A 341 25.95 -8.12 -16.76
C PRO A 341 26.32 -6.83 -17.47
N ALA A 342 26.50 -5.75 -16.70
CA ALA A 342 26.92 -4.47 -17.25
C ALA A 342 28.21 -4.69 -18.07
N ARG A 343 28.18 -4.34 -19.37
CA ARG A 343 29.39 -4.25 -20.20
C ARG A 343 30.36 -3.35 -19.44
N ASN A 344 31.45 -3.92 -18.93
CA ASN A 344 32.45 -3.21 -18.14
C ASN A 344 32.87 -1.93 -18.90
N LYS A 345 32.43 -0.76 -18.43
CA LYS A 345 33.13 0.50 -18.71
C LYS A 345 34.42 0.53 -17.87
N LYS A 346 35.37 -0.36 -18.18
CA LYS A 346 36.77 -0.17 -17.80
C LYS A 346 37.38 0.69 -18.90
N GLY A 347 37.51 2.00 -18.68
CA GLY A 347 38.16 2.88 -19.66
C GLY A 347 38.10 4.39 -19.47
N GLU A 348 37.43 4.97 -18.46
CA GLU A 348 37.32 6.44 -18.33
C GLU A 348 37.57 6.96 -16.90
N ARG A 349 38.47 6.32 -16.15
CA ARG A 349 39.12 6.94 -14.99
C ARG A 349 40.61 6.70 -15.07
N GLY A 350 41.23 7.48 -15.95
CA GLY A 350 42.65 7.41 -16.24
C GLY A 350 42.99 8.39 -17.35
N GLN A 351 42.63 9.66 -17.16
CA GLN A 351 43.28 10.85 -17.72
C GLN A 351 42.81 12.07 -16.93
#